data_AF-A0A7S2Q6H0-F1
#
_entry.id   AF-A0A7S2Q6H0-F1
#
_cell.length_a   1.000
_cell.length_b   1.000
_cell.length_c   1.000
_cell.angle_alpha   90.00
_cell.angle_beta   90.00
_cell.angle_gamma   90.00
#
_symmetry.space_group_name_H-M   'P 1'
#
loop_
_entity.id
_entity.type
_entity.pdbx_description
1 polymer ?
#
loop_
_entity_poly.entity_id
_entity_poly.type
_entity_poly.pdbx_seq_one_letter_code
_entity_poly.pdbx_strand_id
1 'polypeptide(L)'
;VGKREPGESDEQALVREISEELGVDLVRSSIKPYGVFQAQAHGKPAGIVVRMTCYTADLVGTPAPSGEIEELRWVSSSEDPKLLTDTGVLLLEDLKAKDMID
;
A
#
# COMPACT_ATOMS: atom_id res chain seq x y z
N VAL A 1 -0.08 -8.92 -6.73
CA VAL A 1 -0.24 -7.82 -5.78
C VAL A 1 1.07 -7.08 -5.50
N GLY A 2 1.31 -5.99 -6.22
CA GLY A 2 2.24 -4.92 -5.86
C GLY A 2 3.74 -5.15 -6.11
N LYS A 3 4.15 -6.21 -6.82
CA LYS A 3 5.57 -6.50 -7.04
C LYS A 3 6.05 -5.81 -8.31
N ARG A 4 7.29 -5.32 -8.27
CA ARG A 4 7.99 -4.86 -9.46
C ARG A 4 8.17 -6.00 -10.46
N GLU A 5 7.90 -5.70 -11.72
CA GLU A 5 8.31 -6.54 -12.83
C GLU A 5 9.78 -6.31 -13.22
N PRO A 6 10.43 -7.27 -13.91
CA PRO A 6 11.81 -7.08 -14.39
C PRO A 6 11.94 -5.83 -15.27
N GLY A 7 12.83 -4.91 -14.86
CA GLY A 7 13.07 -3.65 -15.57
C GLY A 7 12.17 -2.49 -15.15
N GLU A 8 11.25 -2.72 -14.20
CA GLU A 8 10.33 -1.72 -13.70
C GLU A 8 10.91 -0.95 -12.50
N SER A 9 10.76 0.38 -12.50
CA SER A 9 11.00 1.22 -11.32
C SER A 9 9.85 1.11 -10.32
N ASP A 10 10.08 1.49 -9.06
CA ASP A 10 9.04 1.46 -8.03
C ASP A 10 7.82 2.32 -8.40
N GLU A 11 8.04 3.47 -9.05
CA GLU A 11 6.96 4.35 -9.50
C GLU A 11 6.16 3.75 -10.65
N GLN A 12 6.83 3.10 -11.61
CA GLN A 12 6.13 2.41 -12.71
C GLN A 12 5.26 1.27 -12.18
N ALA A 13 5.79 0.47 -11.26
CA ALA A 13 5.03 -0.58 -10.59
C ALA A 13 3.84 -0.01 -9.83
N LEU A 14 4.04 1.06 -9.06
CA LEU A 14 2.96 1.73 -8.32
C LEU A 14 1.83 2.17 -9.26
N VAL A 15 2.15 2.86 -10.36
CA VAL A 15 1.14 3.36 -11.30
C VAL A 15 0.38 2.21 -11.98
N ARG A 16 1.09 1.16 -12.41
CA ARG A 16 0.48 -0.01 -13.04
C ARG A 16 -0.45 -0.75 -12.08
N GLU A 17 0.04 -1.09 -10.89
CA GLU A 17 -0.70 -1.88 -9.90
C GLU A 17 -1.95 -1.13 -9.42
N ILE A 18 -1.87 0.19 -9.18
CA ILE A 18 -3.05 1.00 -8.82
C ILE A 18 -4.11 0.99 -9.94
N SER A 19 -3.69 1.03 -11.20
CA SER A 19 -4.62 0.91 -12.33
C SER A 19 -5.24 -0.49 -12.42
N GLU A 20 -4.45 -1.55 -12.19
CA GLU A 20 -4.92 -2.94 -12.30
C GLU A 20 -5.86 -3.34 -11.16
N GLU A 21 -5.54 -2.93 -9.93
CA GLU A 21 -6.20 -3.35 -8.70
C GLU A 21 -7.33 -2.43 -8.26
N LEU A 22 -7.27 -1.13 -8.60
CA LEU A 22 -8.25 -0.13 -8.17
C LEU A 22 -8.97 0.58 -9.33
N GLY A 23 -8.56 0.35 -10.58
CA GLY A 23 -9.21 0.91 -11.76
C GLY A 23 -9.10 2.44 -11.90
N VAL A 24 -8.11 3.04 -11.24
CA VAL A 24 -7.91 4.50 -11.18
C VAL A 24 -6.48 4.88 -11.54
N ASP A 25 -6.30 6.14 -11.92
CA ASP A 25 -5.00 6.70 -12.26
C ASP A 25 -4.42 7.50 -11.08
N LEU A 26 -3.09 7.58 -11.03
CA LEU A 26 -2.36 8.49 -10.16
C LEU A 26 -1.96 9.76 -10.90
N VAL A 27 -2.09 10.93 -10.26
CA VAL A 27 -1.48 12.16 -10.75
C VAL A 27 0.03 12.07 -10.54
N ARG A 28 0.79 11.75 -11.59
CA ARG A 28 2.24 11.46 -11.48
C ARG A 28 3.04 12.54 -10.74
N SER A 29 2.73 13.83 -10.95
CA SER A 29 3.43 14.94 -10.27
C SER A 29 3.14 15.04 -8.77
N SER A 30 2.12 14.34 -8.26
CA SER A 30 1.77 14.29 -6.84
C SER A 30 2.44 13.13 -6.10
N ILE A 31 2.99 12.15 -6.83
CA ILE A 31 3.62 10.95 -6.25
C ILE A 31 4.83 11.39 -5.42
N LYS A 32 4.79 11.08 -4.13
CA LYS A 32 5.86 11.37 -3.18
C LYS A 32 6.20 10.13 -2.38
N PRO A 33 7.49 9.80 -2.21
CA PRO A 33 7.91 8.77 -1.28
C PRO A 33 7.42 9.10 0.13
N TYR A 34 6.79 8.12 0.78
CA TYR A 34 6.33 8.25 2.15
C TYR A 34 7.31 7.61 3.12
N GLY A 35 7.64 6.34 2.89
CA GLY A 35 8.47 5.56 3.80
C GLY A 35 8.63 4.12 3.36
N VAL A 36 9.46 3.39 4.11
CA VAL A 36 9.69 1.96 3.89
C VAL A 36 9.46 1.23 5.18
N PHE A 37 8.57 0.23 5.15
CA PHE A 37 8.21 -0.60 6.28
C PHE A 37 8.64 -2.03 6.03
N GLN A 38 9.17 -2.69 7.06
CA GLN A 38 9.69 -4.04 6.96
C GLN A 38 9.22 -4.87 8.15
N ALA A 39 8.69 -6.06 7.87
CA ALA A 39 8.27 -7.00 8.90
C ALA A 39 8.29 -8.44 8.36
N GLN A 40 8.02 -9.41 9.23
CA GLN A 40 7.88 -10.80 8.84
C GLN A 40 6.75 -10.95 7.82
N ALA A 41 7.00 -11.67 6.72
CA ALA A 41 5.98 -11.92 5.73
C ALA A 41 4.92 -12.89 6.28
N HIS A 42 3.65 -12.49 6.19
CA HIS A 42 2.52 -13.29 6.66
C HIS A 42 2.47 -14.66 5.97
N GLY A 43 2.27 -15.73 6.74
CA GLY A 43 2.21 -17.10 6.23
C GLY A 43 3.51 -17.64 5.62
N LYS A 44 4.66 -16.96 5.84
CA LYS A 44 5.98 -17.42 5.39
C LYS A 44 6.83 -17.89 6.57
N PRO A 45 7.86 -18.74 6.32
CA PRO A 45 8.81 -19.14 7.35
C PRO A 45 9.50 -17.95 8.02
N ALA A 46 9.89 -18.13 9.28
CA ALA A 46 10.61 -17.12 10.04
C ALA A 46 11.89 -16.67 9.30
N GLY A 47 12.12 -15.35 9.27
CA GLY A 47 13.26 -14.73 8.60
C GLY A 47 12.99 -14.29 7.16
N ILE A 48 11.84 -14.66 6.58
CA ILE A 48 11.38 -14.10 5.31
C ILE A 48 10.68 -12.77 5.58
N VAL A 49 11.36 -11.68 5.24
CA VAL A 49 10.89 -10.31 5.49
C VAL A 49 10.23 -9.74 4.24
N VAL A 50 9.06 -9.11 4.41
CA VAL A 50 8.46 -8.24 3.39
C VAL A 50 8.99 -6.82 3.58
N ARG A 51 9.33 -6.15 2.47
CA ARG A 51 9.71 -4.74 2.44
C ARG A 51 8.72 -3.96 1.59
N MET A 52 7.89 -3.15 2.24
CA MET A 52 6.86 -2.34 1.62
C MET A 52 7.36 -0.91 1.44
N THR A 53 7.43 -0.42 0.21
CA THR A 53 7.77 0.97 -0.10
C THR A 53 6.47 1.72 -0.36
N CYS A 54 6.19 2.72 0.47
CA CYS A 54 4.92 3.44 0.47
C CYS A 54 5.08 4.82 -0.15
N TYR A 55 4.00 5.29 -0.78
CA TYR A 55 3.91 6.58 -1.44
C TYR A 55 2.60 7.26 -1.09
N THR A 56 2.58 8.59 -1.13
CA THR A 56 1.34 9.38 -1.18
C THR A 56 1.16 9.93 -2.59
N ALA A 57 -0.08 9.98 -3.07
CA ALA A 57 -0.42 10.54 -4.38
C ALA A 57 -1.90 10.92 -4.43
N ASP A 58 -2.23 11.86 -5.30
CA ASP A 58 -3.60 12.19 -5.66
C ASP A 58 -4.12 11.19 -6.71
N LEU A 59 -5.37 10.78 -6.54
CA LEU A 59 -6.06 9.81 -7.41
C LEU A 59 -6.98 10.54 -8.40
N VAL A 60 -7.12 10.00 -9.61
CA VAL A 60 -8.09 10.42 -10.62
C VAL A 60 -9.07 9.29 -10.87
N GLY A 61 -10.36 9.57 -10.62
CA GLY A 61 -11.44 8.59 -10.71
C GLY A 61 -11.94 8.13 -9.34
N THR A 62 -12.79 7.11 -9.34
CA THR A 62 -13.34 6.51 -8.12
C THR A 62 -12.79 5.10 -7.97
N PRO A 63 -11.98 4.82 -6.94
CA PRO A 63 -11.43 3.49 -6.71
C PRO A 63 -12.52 2.43 -6.57
N ALA A 64 -12.33 1.29 -7.21
CA ALA A 64 -13.18 0.12 -7.06
C ALA A 64 -12.34 -1.16 -7.07
N PRO A 65 -12.72 -2.21 -6.32
CA PRO A 65 -12.02 -3.49 -6.38
C PRO A 65 -11.91 -4.01 -7.81
N SER A 66 -10.70 -4.41 -8.21
CA SER A 66 -10.38 -4.97 -9.51
C SER A 66 -9.22 -5.97 -9.39
N GLY A 67 -9.02 -6.78 -10.43
CA GLY A 67 -7.91 -7.74 -10.48
C GLY A 67 -7.95 -8.74 -9.33
N GLU A 68 -6.92 -8.72 -8.49
CA GLU A 68 -6.75 -9.61 -7.33
C GLU A 68 -7.47 -9.10 -6.06
N ILE A 69 -8.10 -7.92 -6.10
CA ILE A 69 -8.77 -7.30 -4.95
C ILE A 69 -10.26 -7.66 -4.93
N GLU A 70 -10.69 -8.37 -3.89
CA GLU A 70 -12.10 -8.76 -3.69
C GLU A 70 -12.94 -7.67 -2.99
N GLU A 71 -12.32 -6.90 -2.09
CA GLU A 71 -13.00 -5.90 -1.27
C GLU A 71 -12.14 -4.63 -1.11
N LEU A 72 -12.79 -3.47 -1.13
CA LEU A 72 -12.19 -2.18 -0.83
C LEU A 72 -12.96 -1.51 0.32
N ARG A 73 -12.24 -1.12 1.36
CA ARG A 73 -12.79 -0.35 2.48
C ARG A 73 -11.79 0.67 3.00
N TRP A 74 -12.30 1.75 3.56
CA TRP A 74 -11.51 2.70 4.33
C TRP A 74 -11.31 2.17 5.76
N VAL A 75 -10.13 2.43 6.32
CA VAL A 75 -9.75 2.03 7.68
C VAL A 75 -9.25 3.27 8.45
N SER A 76 -9.46 3.30 9.77
CA SER A 76 -8.97 4.34 10.68
C SER A 76 -7.79 3.84 11.51
N SER A 77 -7.17 4.70 12.33
CA SER A 77 -6.11 4.23 13.24
C SER A 77 -6.59 3.27 14.32
N SER A 78 -7.89 3.08 14.48
CA SER A 78 -8.48 2.16 15.47
C SER A 78 -8.86 0.80 14.89
N GLU A 79 -8.45 0.50 13.65
CA GLU A 79 -8.68 -0.79 13.01
C GLU A 79 -8.11 -1.95 13.83
N ASP A 80 -8.77 -3.11 13.85
CA ASP A 80 -8.27 -4.28 14.56
C ASP A 80 -6.95 -4.74 13.92
N PRO A 81 -5.80 -4.73 14.64
CA PRO A 81 -4.51 -5.15 14.09
C PRO A 81 -4.52 -6.57 13.53
N LYS A 82 -5.45 -7.44 13.96
CA LYS A 82 -5.57 -8.81 13.44
C LYS A 82 -6.08 -8.87 12.00
N LEU A 83 -6.69 -7.80 11.51
CA LEU A 83 -7.13 -7.67 10.12
C LEU A 83 -6.02 -7.11 9.21
N LEU A 84 -4.87 -6.78 9.78
CA LEU A 84 -3.76 -6.14 9.08
C LEU A 84 -2.54 -7.07 9.04
N THR A 85 -1.67 -6.84 8.05
CA THR A 85 -0.32 -7.40 8.07
C THR A 85 0.54 -6.62 9.06
N ASP A 86 1.64 -7.21 9.56
CA ASP A 86 2.58 -6.51 10.45
C ASP A 86 3.08 -5.18 9.85
N THR A 87 3.39 -5.16 8.54
CA THR A 87 3.73 -3.91 7.84
C THR A 87 2.57 -2.92 7.74
N GLY A 88 1.33 -3.41 7.65
CA GLY A 88 0.13 -2.58 7.68
C GLY A 88 -0.08 -1.93 9.04
N VAL A 89 0.12 -2.67 10.14
CA VAL A 89 0.08 -2.13 11.50
C VAL A 89 1.12 -1.02 11.67
N LEU A 90 2.38 -1.28 11.27
CA LEU A 90 3.45 -0.27 11.34
C LEU A 90 3.13 0.99 10.54
N LEU A 91 2.52 0.83 9.35
CA LEU A 91 2.10 1.96 8.52
C LEU A 91 0.99 2.78 9.19
N LEU A 92 -0.06 2.14 9.71
CA LEU A 92 -1.16 2.84 10.37
C LEU A 92 -0.69 3.57 11.64
N GLU A 93 0.17 2.95 12.44
CA GLU A 93 0.75 3.59 13.63
C GLU A 93 1.57 4.82 13.26
N ASP A 94 2.39 4.75 12.20
CA ASP A 94 3.21 5.87 11.73
C ASP A 94 2.36 7.00 11.12
N LEU A 95 1.31 6.67 10.35
CA LEU A 95 0.34 7.64 9.84
C LEU A 95 -0.37 8.36 10.99
N LYS A 96 -0.77 7.63 12.03
CA LYS A 96 -1.43 8.19 13.21
C LYS A 96 -0.49 9.09 14.00
N ALA A 97 0.74 8.66 14.23
CA ALA A 97 1.74 9.44 14.96
C ALA A 97 2.10 10.76 14.26
N LYS A 98 1.83 10.87 12.95
CA LYS A 98 2.02 12.07 12.14
C LYS A 98 0.73 12.87 11.91
N ASP A 99 -0.36 12.52 12.58
CA ASP A 99 -1.68 13.15 12.45
C ASP A 99 -2.20 13.17 10.99
N MET A 100 -1.84 12.16 10.20
CA MET A 100 -2.30 12.01 8.80
C MET A 100 -3.61 11.25 8.68
N ILE A 101 -4.00 10.55 9.75
CA ILE A 101 -5.27 9.83 9.92
C ILE A 101 -5.82 10.08 11.32
N ASP A 102 -7.09 9.74 11.53
CA ASP A 102 -7.88 9.98 12.74
C ASP A 102 -7.66 8.98 13.87
#